data_AF-A0A0Q8V823-F1
#
_entry.id   AF-A0A0Q8V823-F1
#
_cell.length_a   1.000
_cell.length_b   1.000
_cell.length_c   1.000
_cell.angle_alpha   90.00
_cell.angle_beta   90.00
_cell.angle_gamma   90.00
#
_symmetry.space_group_name_H-M   'P 1'
#
loop_
_entity.id
_entity.type
_entity.pdbx_description
1 polymer ?
#
loop_
_entity_poly.entity_id
_entity_poly.type
_entity_poly.pdbx_seq_one_letter_code
_entity_poly.pdbx_strand_id
1 'polypeptide(L)'
;MPARQARILFRTAALFNAAAVLLFLPALGLAEDLGLRPVPTDTVFSHIGIAAIGLFGVGYWMAGGSPDRNRGIVQLGLAGKVLVVAIVAGHLVDGTANGRLTAVVSGDVVFSLLFAWYLVATRVPAPARPPSG
;
A
#
# COMPACT_ATOMS: atom_id res chain seq x y z
N MET A 1 14.86 -12.30 2.55
CA MET A 1 14.83 -11.14 3.46
C MET A 1 14.79 -11.65 4.91
N PRO A 2 15.65 -11.17 5.82
CA PRO A 2 15.60 -11.52 7.24
C PRO A 2 14.24 -11.20 7.90
N ALA A 3 13.78 -12.05 8.83
CA ALA A 3 12.49 -11.91 9.49
C ALA A 3 12.29 -10.56 10.21
N ARG A 4 13.35 -10.03 10.84
CA ARG A 4 13.31 -8.70 11.49
C ARG A 4 13.06 -7.59 10.48
N GLN A 5 13.70 -7.65 9.31
CA GLN A 5 13.51 -6.65 8.26
C GLN A 5 12.10 -6.72 7.67
N ALA A 6 11.58 -7.93 7.42
CA ALA A 6 10.20 -8.12 6.95
C ALA A 6 9.18 -7.54 7.96
N ARG A 7 9.36 -7.80 9.26
CA ARG A 7 8.52 -7.21 10.31
C ARG A 7 8.54 -5.68 10.30
N ILE A 8 9.73 -5.08 10.21
CA ILE A 8 9.87 -3.62 10.17
C ILE A 8 9.18 -3.07 8.93
N LEU A 9 9.44 -3.65 7.75
CA LEU A 9 8.81 -3.26 6.48
C LEU A 9 7.29 -3.18 6.60
N PHE A 10 6.64 -4.26 7.03
CA PHE A 10 5.18 -4.29 7.08
C PHE A 10 4.60 -3.41 8.19
N ARG A 11 5.29 -3.25 9.32
CA ARG A 11 4.87 -2.27 10.36
C ARG A 11 4.98 -0.83 9.86
N THR A 12 6.04 -0.49 9.14
CA THR A 12 6.17 0.85 8.54
C THR A 12 5.11 1.09 7.46
N ALA A 13 4.76 0.08 6.67
CA ALA A 13 3.67 0.16 5.70
C ALA A 13 2.31 0.36 6.39
N ALA A 14 2.07 -0.33 7.51
CA ALA A 14 0.86 -0.14 8.31
C ALA A 14 0.74 1.30 8.85
N LEU A 15 1.83 1.84 9.41
CA LEU A 15 1.87 3.21 9.91
C LEU A 15 1.71 4.24 8.79
N PHE A 16 2.32 4.00 7.62
CA PHE A 16 2.14 4.84 6.45
C PHE A 16 0.66 4.91 6.03
N ASN A 17 -0.01 3.76 5.95
CA ASN A 17 -1.44 3.71 5.62
C ASN A 17 -2.30 4.37 6.71
N ALA A 18 -1.96 4.22 7.99
CA ALA A 18 -2.66 4.91 9.08
C ALA A 18 -2.50 6.44 8.98
N ALA A 19 -1.29 6.92 8.68
CA ALA A 19 -1.04 8.34 8.43
C ALA A 19 -1.80 8.84 7.21
N ALA A 20 -1.89 8.05 6.14
CA ALA A 20 -2.69 8.37 4.96
C ALA A 20 -4.19 8.49 5.29
N VAL A 21 -4.73 7.62 6.15
CA VAL A 21 -6.12 7.74 6.64
C VAL A 21 -6.33 9.09 7.33
N LEU A 22 -5.43 9.48 8.24
CA LEU A 22 -5.54 10.77 8.92
C LEU A 22 -5.41 11.95 7.94
N LEU A 23 -4.44 11.87 7.02
CA LEU A 23 -4.22 12.90 6.00
C LEU A 23 -5.45 13.11 5.11
N PHE A 24 -6.10 12.03 4.71
CA PHE A 24 -7.21 12.05 3.75
C PHE A 24 -8.59 12.17 4.38
N LEU A 25 -8.70 12.14 5.71
CA LEU A 25 -9.99 12.30 6.39
C LEU A 25 -10.50 13.75 6.21
N PRO A 26 -11.64 13.99 5.52
CA PRO A 26 -12.10 15.35 5.23
C PRO A 26 -12.33 16.18 6.48
N ALA A 27 -12.78 15.56 7.57
CA ALA A 27 -13.03 16.20 8.85
C ALA A 27 -11.79 16.86 9.49
N LEU A 28 -10.57 16.49 9.06
CA LEU A 28 -9.33 17.06 9.59
C LEU A 28 -8.75 18.18 8.72
N GLY A 29 -9.20 18.35 7.47
CA GLY A 29 -8.70 19.39 6.56
C GLY A 29 -7.24 19.27 6.09
N LEU A 30 -6.47 18.30 6.61
CA LEU A 30 -5.01 18.21 6.39
C LEU A 30 -4.59 18.13 4.91
N ALA A 31 -5.31 17.36 4.10
CA ALA A 31 -5.03 17.26 2.67
C ALA A 31 -5.21 18.60 1.94
N GLU A 32 -6.21 19.39 2.35
CA GLU A 32 -6.47 20.72 1.79
C GLU A 32 -5.42 21.73 2.24
N ASP A 33 -5.04 21.72 3.52
CA ASP A 33 -3.97 22.56 4.07
C ASP A 33 -2.62 22.33 3.38
N LEU A 34 -2.33 21.08 3.02
CA LEU A 34 -1.15 20.70 2.24
C LEU A 34 -1.32 20.98 0.73
N GLY A 35 -2.49 21.42 0.30
CA GLY A 35 -2.84 21.74 -1.08
C GLY A 35 -2.74 20.52 -2.01
N LEU A 36 -3.10 19.33 -1.51
CA LEU A 36 -3.25 18.14 -2.36
C LEU A 36 -4.43 18.36 -3.32
N ARG A 37 -4.33 17.86 -4.55
CA ARG A 37 -5.44 17.91 -5.51
C ARG A 37 -5.49 16.61 -6.33
N PRO A 38 -6.68 16.01 -6.52
CA PRO A 38 -7.93 16.32 -5.80
C PRO A 38 -7.85 15.89 -4.33
N VAL A 39 -8.65 16.52 -3.46
CA VAL A 39 -8.86 16.05 -2.08
C VAL A 39 -10.11 15.18 -2.00
N PRO A 40 -10.15 14.17 -1.12
CA PRO A 40 -11.39 13.48 -0.80
C PRO A 40 -12.45 14.45 -0.28
N THR A 41 -13.67 14.32 -0.77
CA THR A 41 -14.83 15.10 -0.33
C THR A 41 -15.67 14.30 0.68
N ASP A 42 -16.70 14.90 1.28
CA ASP A 42 -17.55 14.22 2.27
C ASP A 42 -18.59 13.26 1.63
N THR A 43 -18.15 12.46 0.66
CA THR A 43 -18.99 11.49 -0.04
C THR A 43 -18.77 10.09 0.51
N VAL A 44 -19.79 9.24 0.42
CA VAL A 44 -19.71 7.83 0.83
C VAL A 44 -18.54 7.09 0.14
N PHE A 45 -18.30 7.35 -1.15
CA PHE A 45 -17.20 6.71 -1.88
C PHE A 45 -15.82 7.17 -1.40
N SER A 46 -15.66 8.45 -1.05
CA SER A 46 -14.43 8.96 -0.43
C SER A 46 -14.15 8.26 0.91
N HIS A 47 -15.16 8.12 1.75
CA HIS A 47 -15.03 7.41 3.04
C HIS A 47 -14.73 5.93 2.87
N ILE A 48 -15.33 5.25 1.88
CA ILE A 48 -15.00 3.86 1.54
C ILE A 48 -13.54 3.74 1.12
N GLY A 49 -13.05 4.66 0.27
CA GLY A 49 -11.64 4.69 -0.14
C GLY A 49 -10.70 4.84 1.05
N ILE A 50 -10.99 5.77 1.95
CA ILE A 50 -10.21 5.99 3.18
C ILE A 50 -10.25 4.76 4.09
N ALA A 51 -11.43 4.15 4.29
CA ALA A 51 -11.58 2.93 5.06
C ALA A 51 -10.77 1.76 4.46
N ALA A 52 -10.75 1.64 3.12
CA ALA A 52 -9.94 0.65 2.43
C ALA A 52 -8.43 0.87 2.67
N ILE A 53 -7.95 2.12 2.62
CA ILE A 53 -6.56 2.47 2.99
C ILE A 53 -6.26 1.98 4.42
N GLY A 54 -7.17 2.23 5.36
CA GLY A 54 -7.06 1.77 6.76
C GLY A 54 -7.02 0.25 6.88
N LEU A 55 -7.89 -0.46 6.15
CA LEU A 55 -7.95 -1.93 6.16
C LEU A 55 -6.65 -2.56 5.62
N PHE A 56 -6.08 -1.98 4.55
CA PHE A 56 -4.74 -2.37 4.11
C PHE A 56 -3.68 -2.14 5.19
N GLY A 57 -3.77 -1.04 5.94
CA GLY A 57 -2.90 -0.77 7.09
C GLY A 57 -2.98 -1.86 8.16
N VAL A 58 -4.19 -2.28 8.55
CA VAL A 58 -4.43 -3.41 9.47
C VAL A 58 -3.85 -4.70 8.89
N GLY A 59 -4.06 -4.97 7.61
CA GLY A 59 -3.49 -6.12 6.92
C GLY A 59 -1.95 -6.15 7.01
N TYR A 60 -1.30 -5.01 6.80
CA TYR A 60 0.16 -4.91 6.94
C TYR A 60 0.62 -5.08 8.38
N TRP A 61 -0.16 -4.63 9.36
CA TRP A 61 0.14 -4.88 10.77
C TRP A 61 0.13 -6.39 11.08
N MET A 62 -0.90 -7.11 10.60
CA MET A 62 -0.99 -8.57 10.71
C MET A 62 0.19 -9.27 10.01
N ALA A 63 0.53 -8.81 8.80
CA ALA A 63 1.68 -9.32 8.05
C ALA A 63 2.99 -9.09 8.81
N GLY A 64 3.18 -7.96 9.48
CA GLY A 64 4.36 -7.71 10.31
C GLY A 64 4.49 -8.65 11.53
N GLY A 65 3.36 -9.14 12.04
CA GLY A 65 3.32 -10.14 13.12
C GLY A 65 3.80 -11.53 12.66
N SER A 66 3.37 -11.96 11.47
CA SER A 66 3.76 -13.26 10.90
C SER A 66 3.81 -13.18 9.36
N PRO A 67 4.92 -12.72 8.78
CA PRO A 67 5.02 -12.45 7.34
C PRO A 67 4.77 -13.68 6.45
N ASP A 68 5.27 -14.85 6.86
CA ASP A 68 5.18 -16.08 6.08
C ASP A 68 3.73 -16.61 6.00
N ARG A 69 2.98 -16.48 7.10
CA ARG A 69 1.57 -16.91 7.19
C ARG A 69 0.62 -15.97 6.45
N ASN A 70 1.00 -14.70 6.28
CA ASN A 70 0.15 -13.65 5.73
C ASN A 70 0.58 -13.24 4.32
N ARG A 71 1.25 -14.13 3.58
CA ARG A 71 1.76 -13.86 2.24
C ARG A 71 0.68 -13.38 1.26
N GLY A 72 -0.54 -13.90 1.36
CA GLY A 72 -1.68 -13.46 0.55
C GLY A 72 -2.05 -11.99 0.78
N ILE A 73 -1.93 -11.50 2.03
CA ILE A 73 -2.12 -10.07 2.35
C ILE A 73 -1.06 -9.21 1.67
N VAL A 74 0.20 -9.68 1.64
CA VAL A 74 1.28 -8.96 0.96
C VAL A 74 1.06 -8.92 -0.55
N GLN A 75 0.54 -9.99 -1.16
CA GLN A 75 0.17 -10.03 -2.58
C GLN A 75 -0.95 -9.05 -2.91
N LEU A 76 -2.02 -9.04 -2.12
CA LEU A 76 -3.12 -8.07 -2.27
C LEU A 76 -2.63 -6.64 -2.05
N GLY A 77 -1.75 -6.43 -1.07
CA GLY A 77 -1.15 -5.14 -0.81
C GLY A 77 -0.30 -4.62 -1.97
N LEU A 78 0.51 -5.48 -2.57
CA LEU A 78 1.27 -5.15 -3.77
C LEU A 78 0.34 -4.75 -4.91
N ALA A 79 -0.68 -5.57 -5.21
CA ALA A 79 -1.64 -5.27 -6.27
C ALA A 79 -2.38 -3.95 -6.02
N GLY A 80 -2.84 -3.72 -4.78
CA GLY A 80 -3.52 -2.50 -4.38
C GLY A 80 -2.65 -1.25 -4.51
N LYS A 81 -1.39 -1.31 -4.06
CA LYS A 81 -0.46 -0.17 -4.17
C LYS A 81 -0.10 0.14 -5.62
N VAL A 82 0.13 -0.87 -6.47
CA VAL A 82 0.34 -0.68 -7.91
C VAL A 82 -0.88 -0.02 -8.56
N LEU A 83 -2.09 -0.46 -8.20
CA LEU A 83 -3.32 0.13 -8.73
C LEU A 83 -3.48 1.60 -8.30
N VAL A 84 -3.21 1.94 -7.04
CA VAL A 84 -3.24 3.33 -6.54
C VAL A 84 -2.24 4.20 -7.31
N VAL A 85 -1.00 3.73 -7.49
CA VAL A 85 0.02 4.43 -8.27
C VAL A 85 -0.45 4.66 -9.70
N ALA A 86 -1.01 3.63 -10.36
CA ALA A 86 -1.49 3.74 -11.73
C ALA A 86 -2.64 4.76 -11.86
N ILE A 87 -3.60 4.74 -10.93
CA ILE A 87 -4.73 5.68 -10.89
C ILE A 87 -4.21 7.13 -10.75
N VAL A 88 -3.37 7.39 -9.75
CA VAL A 88 -2.87 8.75 -9.49
C VAL A 88 -1.95 9.23 -10.61
N ALA A 89 -1.15 8.35 -11.21
CA ALA A 89 -0.34 8.68 -12.37
C ALA A 89 -1.21 9.07 -13.58
N GLY A 90 -2.31 8.34 -13.83
CA GLY A 90 -3.28 8.69 -14.86
C GLY A 90 -3.87 10.09 -14.62
N HIS A 91 -4.35 10.36 -13.40
CA HIS A 91 -4.87 11.68 -13.04
C HIS A 91 -3.83 12.81 -13.13
N LEU A 92 -2.55 12.52 -12.88
CA LEU A 92 -1.46 13.50 -13.04
C LEU A 92 -1.25 13.83 -14.53
N VAL A 93 -1.27 12.83 -15.41
CA VAL A 93 -1.16 13.02 -16.87
C VAL A 93 -2.36 13.81 -17.41
N ASP A 94 -3.55 13.54 -16.90
CA ASP A 94 -4.79 14.26 -17.26
C ASP A 94 -4.88 15.66 -16.62
N GLY A 95 -3.91 16.06 -15.79
CA GLY A 95 -3.87 17.36 -15.12
C GLY A 95 -4.87 17.55 -13.98
N THR A 96 -5.57 16.48 -13.58
CA THR A 96 -6.57 16.51 -12.50
C THR A 96 -5.94 16.27 -11.12
N ALA A 97 -4.80 15.57 -11.06
CA ALA A 97 -3.96 15.47 -9.87
C ALA A 97 -2.75 16.40 -9.94
N ASN A 98 -2.27 16.85 -8.78
CA ASN A 98 -1.06 17.67 -8.70
C ASN A 98 0.16 16.90 -8.18
N GLY A 99 1.35 17.47 -8.38
CA GLY A 99 2.61 16.84 -7.96
C GLY A 99 2.73 16.61 -6.44
N ARG A 100 1.96 17.33 -5.61
CA ARG A 100 1.94 17.10 -4.16
C ARG A 100 1.24 15.78 -3.81
N LEU A 101 0.11 15.48 -4.45
CA LEU A 101 -0.55 14.18 -4.30
C LEU A 101 0.35 13.06 -4.84
N THR A 102 1.01 13.27 -5.98
CA THR A 102 1.99 12.31 -6.50
C THR A 102 3.13 12.06 -5.52
N ALA A 103 3.62 13.09 -4.82
CA ALA A 103 4.66 12.94 -3.80
C ALA A 103 4.20 12.04 -2.64
N VAL A 104 2.94 12.16 -2.18
CA VAL A 104 2.37 11.25 -1.18
C VAL A 104 2.35 9.81 -1.71
N VAL A 105 1.85 9.62 -2.93
CA VAL A 105 1.74 8.28 -3.56
C VAL A 105 3.10 7.68 -3.93
N SER A 106 4.18 8.45 -3.98
CA SER A 106 5.53 7.90 -4.17
C SER A 106 5.92 6.89 -3.07
N GLY A 107 5.36 7.02 -1.86
CA GLY A 107 5.50 6.02 -0.81
C GLY A 107 4.96 4.64 -1.22
N ASP A 108 3.84 4.60 -1.97
CA ASP A 108 3.27 3.36 -2.48
C ASP A 108 4.15 2.69 -3.54
N VAL A 109 4.89 3.47 -4.33
CA VAL A 109 5.90 2.92 -5.26
C VAL A 109 6.98 2.19 -4.47
N VAL A 110 7.54 2.85 -3.45
CA VAL A 110 8.58 2.26 -2.59
C VAL A 110 8.09 0.97 -1.94
N PHE A 111 6.91 1.00 -1.31
CA PHE A 111 6.35 -0.21 -0.69
C PHE A 111 6.00 -1.29 -1.70
N SER A 112 5.54 -0.95 -2.91
CA SER A 112 5.30 -1.93 -3.97
C SER A 112 6.58 -2.67 -4.34
N LEU A 113 7.68 -1.94 -4.56
CA LEU A 113 8.98 -2.56 -4.87
C LEU A 113 9.47 -3.45 -3.73
N LEU A 114 9.34 -2.98 -2.48
CA LEU A 114 9.76 -3.75 -1.31
C LEU A 114 8.89 -4.99 -1.08
N PHE A 115 7.59 -4.91 -1.36
CA PHE A 115 6.67 -6.06 -1.26
C PHE A 115 6.97 -7.08 -2.35
N ALA A 116 7.19 -6.63 -3.59
CA ALA A 116 7.61 -7.49 -4.68
C ALA A 116 8.94 -8.20 -4.36
N TRP A 117 9.92 -7.45 -3.84
CA TRP A 117 11.20 -8.01 -3.40
C TRP A 117 11.02 -9.03 -2.28
N TYR A 118 10.24 -8.70 -1.23
CA TYR A 118 9.92 -9.65 -0.17
C TYR A 118 9.31 -10.93 -0.74
N LEU A 119 8.31 -10.82 -1.62
CA LEU A 119 7.65 -11.98 -2.22
C LEU A 119 8.65 -12.82 -3.02
N VAL A 120 9.46 -12.22 -3.88
CA VAL A 120 10.46 -12.96 -4.66
C VAL A 120 11.50 -13.62 -3.75
N ALA A 121 12.03 -12.89 -2.77
CA ALA A 121 13.09 -13.36 -1.87
C ALA A 121 12.65 -14.42 -0.85
N THR A 122 11.34 -14.70 -0.75
CA THR A 122 10.76 -15.69 0.17
C THR A 122 9.92 -16.74 -0.57
N ARG A 123 10.08 -16.85 -1.90
CA ARG A 123 9.47 -17.95 -2.65
C ARG A 123 10.04 -19.27 -2.13
N VAL A 124 9.17 -20.16 -1.67
CA VAL A 124 9.54 -21.56 -1.44
C VAL A 124 9.63 -22.23 -2.80
N PRO A 125 10.77 -22.86 -3.17
CA PRO A 125 10.89 -23.62 -4.41
C PRO A 125 9.82 -24.72 -4.46
N ALA A 126 9.23 -24.96 -5.64
CA ALA A 126 8.35 -26.11 -5.81
C ALA A 126 9.15 -27.40 -5.53
N PRO A 127 8.57 -28.39 -4.83
CA PRO A 127 9.23 -29.67 -4.64
C PRO A 127 9.57 -30.28 -6.01
N ALA A 128 10.78 -30.83 -6.13
CA ALA A 128 11.22 -31.48 -7.36
C ALA A 128 10.22 -32.56 -7.77
N ARG A 129 9.79 -32.55 -9.04
CA ARG A 129 8.93 -33.61 -9.58
C ARG A 129 9.67 -34.94 -9.43
N PRO A 130 9.05 -35.98 -8.86
CA PRO A 130 9.67 -37.31 -8.83
C PRO A 130 9.94 -37.79 -10.28
N PRO A 131 11.01 -38.56 -10.52
CA PRO A 131 11.30 -39.08 -11.85
C PRO A 131 10.12 -39.92 -12.34
N SER A 132 9.69 -39.66 -13.57
CA SER A 132 8.79 -40.55 -14.30
C SER A 132 9.52 -41.87 -14.51
N GLY A 133 9.09 -42.91 -13.78
CA GLY A 133 9.54 -44.29 -14.00
C GLY A 133 9.01 -44.87 -15.31
#